data_AF-A0A932V324-F1
#
_entry.id   AF-A0A932V324-F1
#
_cell.length_a   1.000
_cell.length_b   1.000
_cell.length_c   1.000
_cell.angle_alpha   90.00
_cell.angle_beta   90.00
_cell.angle_gamma   90.00
#
_symmetry.space_group_name_H-M   'P 1'
#
loop_
_entity.id
_entity.type
_entity.pdbx_description
1 polymer ?
#
loop_
_entity_poly.entity_id
_entity_poly.type
_entity_poly.pdbx_seq_one_letter_code
_entity_poly.pdbx_strand_id
1 'polypeptide(L)'
;MAGTLIRCDISLPNYFSYEPAPAVDTRPMIPRREQRGLFMRGEFGTKPDGRMRPVGAHNTTHLDVPFHFLEQGADMAQVLNRADTPGDRFSLARVLWLAGRPELPGVYTRDGVTYCEAISTDVLPSVDVLAGYESLVVLTGFGAVMAKTPSGAFATDADGRYHLPYLTADAVRRVLQAGLRLVALDSNTVEAQSSVEPIRFTSDAHYQLLGHAPPVLIVEGLGGGTLEAQVGFAPHEALLQIVPRRVNAAGAEAMHSRAFLYFYRDDAQGTRLRALHALVQPGELYG
;
A
#
# COMPACT_ATOMS: atom_id res chain seq x y z
N MET A 1 2.36 -13.43 32.69
CA MET A 1 1.19 -12.81 32.02
C MET A 1 1.38 -12.99 30.52
N ALA A 2 0.44 -13.59 29.81
CA ALA A 2 0.54 -13.70 28.35
C ALA A 2 0.41 -12.30 27.75
N GLY A 3 1.40 -11.87 26.96
CA GLY A 3 1.39 -10.53 26.35
C GLY A 3 0.13 -10.30 25.49
N THR A 4 -0.45 -9.11 25.57
CA THR A 4 -1.67 -8.70 24.86
C THR A 4 -1.42 -8.54 23.36
N LEU A 5 -2.35 -9.02 22.51
CA LEU A 5 -2.33 -8.75 21.08
C LEU A 5 -2.69 -7.28 20.84
N ILE A 6 -1.81 -6.57 20.15
CA ILE A 6 -1.99 -5.16 19.79
C ILE A 6 -2.50 -5.11 18.36
N ARG A 7 -3.54 -4.30 18.13
CA ARG A 7 -4.04 -3.95 16.79
C ARG A 7 -3.78 -2.47 16.55
N CYS A 8 -3.12 -2.14 15.44
CA CYS A 8 -2.84 -0.77 15.02
C CYS A 8 -3.47 -0.51 13.65
N ASP A 9 -4.21 0.59 13.52
CA ASP A 9 -4.64 1.10 12.21
C ASP A 9 -3.47 1.88 11.60
N ILE A 10 -3.02 1.45 10.42
CA ILE A 10 -1.93 2.11 9.66
C ILE A 10 -2.46 2.72 8.36
N SER A 11 -3.77 2.90 8.25
CA SER A 11 -4.38 3.61 7.13
C SER A 11 -4.14 5.12 7.29
N LEU A 12 -4.04 5.84 6.19
CA LEU A 12 -4.12 7.30 6.23
C LEU A 12 -5.50 7.70 6.74
N PRO A 13 -5.58 8.55 7.78
CA PRO A 13 -6.86 8.98 8.33
C PRO A 13 -7.67 9.80 7.33
N ASN A 14 -6.98 10.63 6.53
CA ASN A 14 -7.53 11.41 5.43
C ASN A 14 -6.39 11.62 4.42
N TYR A 15 -6.48 11.06 3.21
CA TYR A 15 -5.64 11.56 2.11
C TYR A 15 -6.40 12.62 1.30
N PHE A 16 -7.74 12.56 1.32
CA PHE A 16 -8.66 13.67 1.05
C PHE A 16 -9.85 13.54 1.99
N SER A 17 -10.30 14.64 2.60
CA SER A 17 -11.59 14.65 3.30
C SER A 17 -12.72 14.73 2.26
N TYR A 18 -13.47 13.65 2.14
CA TYR A 18 -14.75 13.66 1.45
C TYR A 18 -15.83 13.45 2.50
N GLU A 19 -16.82 14.36 2.55
CA GLU A 19 -18.07 14.03 3.23
C GLU A 19 -18.73 12.82 2.52
N PRO A 20 -19.40 11.92 3.26
CA PRO A 20 -20.11 10.80 2.66
C PRO A 20 -21.05 11.28 1.56
N ALA A 21 -20.82 10.83 0.32
CA ALA A 21 -21.68 11.13 -0.80
C ALA A 21 -22.71 10.00 -0.96
N PRO A 22 -24.02 10.26 -0.82
CA PRO A 22 -25.03 9.26 -1.13
C PRO A 22 -25.02 8.96 -2.64
N ALA A 23 -25.01 7.68 -3.00
CA ALA A 23 -24.83 7.12 -4.35
C ALA A 23 -23.41 7.27 -4.94
N VAL A 24 -22.86 6.12 -5.36
CA VAL A 24 -21.51 5.99 -5.91
C VAL A 24 -21.58 5.32 -7.29
N ASP A 25 -21.33 6.08 -8.35
CA ASP A 25 -21.26 5.61 -9.74
C ASP A 25 -19.81 5.34 -10.17
N THR A 26 -19.52 4.33 -10.98
CA THR A 26 -18.15 4.10 -11.51
C THR A 26 -18.00 4.55 -12.97
N ARG A 27 -16.98 5.35 -13.32
CA ARG A 27 -16.64 5.73 -14.72
C ARG A 27 -15.13 5.81 -14.94
N PRO A 28 -14.61 5.56 -16.16
CA PRO A 28 -13.19 5.80 -16.46
C PRO A 28 -12.79 7.26 -16.20
N MET A 29 -11.72 7.49 -15.42
CA MET A 29 -11.14 8.81 -15.16
C MET A 29 -9.90 9.06 -16.01
N ILE A 30 -9.02 8.05 -16.13
CA ILE A 30 -7.88 8.08 -17.05
C ILE A 30 -8.04 6.90 -18.03
N PRO A 31 -8.36 7.17 -19.30
CA PRO A 31 -8.48 6.12 -20.30
C PRO A 31 -7.10 5.53 -20.59
N ARG A 32 -7.03 4.20 -20.78
CA ARG A 32 -5.82 3.51 -21.20
C ARG A 32 -5.49 3.96 -22.63
N ARG A 33 -4.47 4.80 -22.79
CA ARG A 33 -4.05 5.34 -24.10
C ARG A 33 -3.03 4.43 -24.81
N GLU A 34 -2.33 3.59 -24.05
CA GLU A 34 -1.23 2.75 -24.52
C GLU A 34 -1.25 1.39 -23.79
N GLN A 35 -0.58 0.38 -24.34
CA GLN A 35 -0.56 -0.99 -23.80
C GLN A 35 -0.11 -1.05 -22.32
N ARG A 36 0.82 -0.15 -21.93
CA ARG A 36 1.34 0.01 -20.55
C ARG A 36 0.84 1.28 -19.86
N GLY A 37 -0.14 1.96 -20.43
CA GLY A 37 -0.67 3.19 -19.85
C GLY A 37 -1.46 2.92 -18.58
N LEU A 38 -1.35 3.83 -17.61
CA LEU A 38 -2.17 3.84 -16.40
C LEU A 38 -3.66 3.84 -16.77
N PHE A 39 -4.43 2.96 -16.15
CA PHE A 39 -5.88 2.92 -16.25
C PHE A 39 -6.48 3.17 -14.86
N MET A 40 -7.35 4.17 -14.75
CA MET A 40 -8.08 4.45 -13.51
C MET A 40 -9.56 4.67 -13.81
N ARG A 41 -10.43 3.94 -13.14
CA ARG A 41 -11.85 4.19 -13.00
C ARG A 41 -12.05 4.98 -11.70
N GLY A 42 -12.69 6.12 -11.83
CA GLY A 42 -13.17 6.85 -10.67
C GLY A 42 -14.49 6.26 -10.22
N GLU A 43 -14.67 6.14 -8.92
CA GLU A 43 -15.99 6.23 -8.37
C GLU A 43 -16.44 7.71 -8.37
N PHE A 44 -17.72 7.99 -8.36
CA PHE A 44 -18.29 9.34 -8.35
C PHE A 44 -19.36 9.38 -7.27
N GLY A 45 -19.09 10.14 -6.21
CA GLY A 45 -20.11 10.49 -5.24
C GLY A 45 -20.99 11.62 -5.74
N THR A 46 -22.26 11.66 -5.34
CA THR A 46 -23.12 12.84 -5.53
C THR A 46 -23.10 13.72 -4.29
N LYS A 47 -22.71 14.99 -4.43
CA LYS A 47 -22.77 15.98 -3.34
C LYS A 47 -24.24 16.30 -2.99
N PRO A 48 -24.54 16.89 -1.81
CA PRO A 48 -25.90 17.34 -1.47
C PRO A 48 -26.52 18.30 -2.49
N ASP A 49 -25.70 19.04 -3.25
CA ASP A 49 -26.13 19.95 -4.32
C ASP A 49 -26.33 19.26 -5.69
N GLY A 50 -26.28 17.93 -5.74
CA GLY A 50 -26.46 17.13 -6.96
C GLY A 50 -25.23 17.09 -7.88
N ARG A 51 -24.15 17.81 -7.58
CA ARG A 51 -22.93 17.74 -8.40
C ARG A 51 -22.20 16.43 -8.16
N MET A 52 -21.78 15.77 -9.24
CA MET A 52 -20.88 14.62 -9.18
C MET A 52 -19.49 15.05 -8.69
N ARG A 53 -18.86 14.21 -7.88
CA ARG A 53 -17.50 14.38 -7.38
C ARG A 53 -16.73 13.07 -7.55
N PRO A 54 -15.59 13.07 -8.26
CA PRO A 54 -14.76 11.89 -8.36
C PRO A 54 -14.23 11.49 -6.98
N VAL A 55 -14.30 10.20 -6.71
CA VAL A 55 -13.78 9.44 -5.58
C VAL A 55 -12.86 8.38 -6.21
N GLY A 56 -11.61 8.77 -6.48
CA GLY A 56 -10.63 7.83 -7.02
C GLY A 56 -10.10 6.92 -5.91
N ALA A 57 -10.07 5.61 -6.12
CA ALA A 57 -9.53 4.65 -5.15
C ALA A 57 -8.10 5.01 -4.72
N HIS A 58 -7.27 5.45 -5.68
CA HIS A 58 -5.88 5.86 -5.49
C HIS A 58 -5.68 7.14 -4.64
N ASN A 59 -6.77 7.75 -4.18
CA ASN A 59 -6.76 8.93 -3.34
C ASN A 59 -6.92 8.61 -1.85
N THR A 60 -6.65 7.37 -1.40
CA THR A 60 -6.58 7.01 0.03
C THR A 60 -5.58 5.88 0.24
N THR A 61 -5.54 5.31 1.46
CA THR A 61 -5.07 3.92 1.58
C THR A 61 -5.89 3.03 0.66
N HIS A 62 -5.24 2.29 -0.23
CA HIS A 62 -5.93 1.51 -1.24
C HIS A 62 -5.13 0.27 -1.62
N LEU A 63 -5.83 -0.69 -2.22
CA LEU A 63 -5.28 -1.95 -2.72
C LEU A 63 -5.37 -1.93 -4.25
N ASP A 64 -4.24 -2.08 -4.93
CA ASP A 64 -4.15 -2.27 -6.37
C ASP A 64 -4.12 -3.75 -6.72
N VAL A 65 -4.81 -4.07 -7.82
CA VAL A 65 -4.92 -5.43 -8.35
C VAL A 65 -4.42 -5.48 -9.79
N PRO A 66 -4.15 -6.68 -10.36
CA PRO A 66 -3.56 -6.80 -11.70
C PRO A 66 -4.27 -6.01 -12.79
N PHE A 67 -5.60 -5.88 -12.73
CA PHE A 67 -6.38 -5.09 -13.67
C PHE A 67 -5.95 -3.61 -13.79
N HIS A 68 -5.28 -3.06 -12.75
CA HIS A 68 -4.74 -1.70 -12.73
C HIS A 68 -3.80 -1.39 -13.89
N PHE A 69 -2.92 -2.34 -14.23
CA PHE A 69 -1.96 -2.19 -15.31
C PHE A 69 -2.10 -3.23 -16.42
N LEU A 70 -2.83 -4.32 -16.20
CA LEU A 70 -3.00 -5.39 -17.17
C LEU A 70 -4.47 -5.55 -17.53
N GLU A 71 -4.85 -5.27 -18.76
CA GLU A 71 -6.26 -5.37 -19.21
C GLU A 71 -6.86 -6.77 -18.99
N GLN A 72 -6.04 -7.82 -19.10
CA GLN A 72 -6.43 -9.21 -18.84
C GLN A 72 -6.13 -9.65 -17.39
N GLY A 73 -5.67 -8.73 -16.55
CA GLY A 73 -5.38 -8.98 -15.15
C GLY A 73 -6.66 -9.15 -14.33
N ALA A 74 -6.54 -9.87 -13.21
CA ALA A 74 -7.65 -10.04 -12.29
C ALA A 74 -8.12 -8.69 -11.73
N ASP A 75 -9.43 -8.44 -11.80
CA ASP A 75 -10.07 -7.30 -11.15
C ASP A 75 -10.29 -7.54 -9.66
N MET A 76 -10.80 -6.53 -8.95
CA MET A 76 -11.00 -6.61 -7.51
C MET A 76 -12.00 -7.71 -7.11
N ALA A 77 -13.07 -7.94 -7.87
CA ALA A 77 -14.01 -9.03 -7.59
C ALA A 77 -13.33 -10.40 -7.71
N GLN A 78 -12.51 -10.60 -8.74
CA GLN A 78 -11.76 -11.84 -8.94
C GLN A 78 -10.70 -12.04 -7.87
N VAL A 79 -10.02 -10.98 -7.43
CA VAL A 79 -9.05 -11.04 -6.33
C VAL A 79 -9.76 -11.40 -5.02
N LEU A 80 -10.83 -10.71 -4.64
CA LEU A 80 -11.52 -10.90 -3.35
C LEU A 80 -12.37 -12.17 -3.25
N ASN A 81 -12.64 -12.84 -4.37
CA ASN A 81 -13.35 -14.12 -4.37
C ASN A 81 -12.39 -15.32 -4.28
N ARG A 82 -11.08 -15.09 -4.16
CA ARG A 82 -10.06 -16.14 -4.06
C ARG A 82 -9.59 -16.33 -2.63
N ALA A 83 -9.79 -17.51 -2.07
CA ALA A 83 -9.31 -17.82 -0.72
C ALA A 83 -7.78 -17.73 -0.55
N ASP A 84 -7.01 -17.83 -1.65
CA ASP A 84 -5.55 -17.81 -1.63
C ASP A 84 -4.94 -16.40 -1.71
N THR A 85 -5.74 -15.35 -1.93
CA THR A 85 -5.21 -13.99 -2.05
C THR A 85 -4.88 -13.38 -0.69
N PRO A 86 -3.83 -12.54 -0.54
CA PRO A 86 -3.64 -11.72 0.65
C PRO A 86 -4.52 -10.45 0.68
N GLY A 87 -5.34 -10.22 -0.35
CA GLY A 87 -6.12 -8.97 -0.49
C GLY A 87 -7.20 -8.74 0.57
N ASP A 88 -7.63 -9.79 1.28
CA ASP A 88 -8.70 -9.71 2.28
C ASP A 88 -8.57 -10.70 3.45
N ARG A 89 -7.40 -11.33 3.61
CA ARG A 89 -7.10 -12.17 4.79
C ARG A 89 -5.90 -11.66 5.55
N PHE A 90 -5.63 -12.29 6.69
CA PHE A 90 -4.39 -12.06 7.40
C PHE A 90 -3.23 -12.66 6.61
N SER A 91 -2.17 -11.88 6.47
CA SER A 91 -0.90 -12.32 5.92
C SER A 91 0.21 -12.07 6.92
N LEU A 92 1.14 -13.02 7.03
CA LEU A 92 2.34 -12.80 7.82
C LEU A 92 3.24 -11.80 7.10
N ALA A 93 3.54 -10.68 7.76
CA ALA A 93 4.21 -9.54 7.16
C ALA A 93 5.56 -9.25 7.83
N ARG A 94 6.57 -8.99 6.99
CA ARG A 94 7.79 -8.32 7.42
C ARG A 94 7.53 -6.81 7.46
N VAL A 95 7.82 -6.17 8.58
CA VAL A 95 7.68 -4.71 8.71
C VAL A 95 9.06 -4.07 8.71
N LEU A 96 9.27 -3.14 7.77
CA LEU A 96 10.47 -2.32 7.66
C LEU A 96 10.16 -0.90 8.08
N TRP A 97 10.66 -0.53 9.26
CA TRP A 97 10.62 0.82 9.76
C TRP A 97 11.89 1.58 9.34
N LEU A 98 11.74 2.49 8.38
CA LEU A 98 12.82 3.31 7.84
C LEU A 98 12.66 4.81 8.21
N ALA A 99 11.54 5.17 8.82
CA ALA A 99 11.21 6.54 9.19
C ALA A 99 12.27 7.16 10.12
N GLY A 100 12.67 8.40 9.84
CA GLY A 100 13.58 9.17 10.69
C GLY A 100 15.03 8.67 10.75
N ARG A 101 15.46 7.86 9.77
CA ARG A 101 16.81 7.28 9.73
C ARG A 101 17.70 7.98 8.68
N PRO A 102 18.37 9.09 9.03
CA PRO A 102 19.16 9.89 8.08
C PRO A 102 20.41 9.18 7.53
N GLU A 103 20.83 8.10 8.18
CA GLU A 103 21.99 7.30 7.78
C GLU A 103 21.71 6.33 6.63
N LEU A 104 20.44 6.12 6.27
CA LEU A 104 20.08 5.21 5.18
C LEU A 104 20.41 5.82 3.81
N PRO A 105 20.75 5.00 2.81
CA PRO A 105 20.87 5.47 1.44
C PRO A 105 19.51 5.94 0.90
N GLY A 106 19.54 6.90 -0.03
CA GLY A 106 18.33 7.37 -0.70
C GLY A 106 17.35 8.10 0.21
N VAL A 107 17.82 8.76 1.26
CA VAL A 107 16.99 9.55 2.18
C VAL A 107 16.75 10.96 1.64
N TYR A 108 15.54 11.46 1.84
CA TYR A 108 15.14 12.83 1.56
C TYR A 108 14.53 13.48 2.80
N THR A 109 14.61 14.81 2.90
CA THR A 109 13.96 15.56 3.98
C THR A 109 13.07 16.65 3.41
N ARG A 110 11.80 16.65 3.81
CA ARG A 110 10.77 17.60 3.38
C ARG A 110 9.92 18.03 4.55
N ASP A 111 9.66 19.33 4.71
CA ASP A 111 8.76 19.86 5.74
C ASP A 111 9.09 19.34 7.16
N GLY A 112 10.40 19.21 7.44
CA GLY A 112 10.95 18.69 8.69
C GLY A 112 10.77 17.18 8.91
N VAL A 113 10.39 16.43 7.87
CA VAL A 113 10.24 14.97 7.90
C VAL A 113 11.32 14.33 7.06
N THR A 114 12.12 13.46 7.67
CA THR A 114 13.14 12.65 7.00
C THR A 114 12.58 11.26 6.70
N TYR A 115 12.64 10.85 5.43
CA TYR A 115 12.11 9.57 4.96
C TYR A 115 13.02 8.94 3.90
N CYS A 116 12.91 7.62 3.73
CA CYS A 116 13.62 6.89 2.68
C CYS A 116 12.86 7.02 1.36
N GLU A 117 13.40 7.76 0.39
CA GLU A 117 12.83 7.96 -0.94
C GLU A 117 13.11 6.74 -1.83
N ALA A 118 14.37 6.33 -1.95
CA ALA A 118 14.74 5.20 -2.81
C ALA A 118 14.91 3.91 -2.02
N ILE A 119 13.88 3.06 -2.02
CA ILE A 119 13.91 1.77 -1.32
C ILE A 119 14.70 0.79 -2.18
N SER A 120 16.01 0.69 -1.91
CA SER A 120 16.93 -0.22 -2.58
C SER A 120 17.11 -1.55 -1.86
N THR A 121 17.88 -2.45 -2.44
CA THR A 121 18.32 -3.69 -1.80
C THR A 121 19.18 -3.48 -0.55
N ASP A 122 19.72 -2.29 -0.31
CA ASP A 122 20.57 -2.01 0.87
C ASP A 122 19.73 -1.85 2.14
N VAL A 123 18.47 -1.46 2.01
CA VAL A 123 17.52 -1.29 3.12
C VAL A 123 16.54 -2.46 3.26
N LEU A 124 16.46 -3.33 2.25
CA LEU A 124 15.65 -4.55 2.31
C LEU A 124 16.43 -5.71 2.95
N PRO A 125 15.77 -6.57 3.74
CA PRO A 125 16.34 -7.86 4.15
C PRO A 125 16.74 -8.73 2.94
N SER A 126 17.50 -9.79 3.17
CA SER A 126 17.85 -10.75 2.12
C SER A 126 16.61 -11.52 1.62
N VAL A 127 16.75 -12.16 0.46
CA VAL A 127 15.71 -13.05 -0.10
C VAL A 127 15.33 -14.14 0.90
N ASP A 128 16.30 -14.79 1.54
CA ASP A 128 16.05 -15.87 2.51
C ASP A 128 15.22 -15.41 3.70
N VAL A 129 15.46 -14.18 4.20
CA VAL A 129 14.65 -13.61 5.27
C VAL A 129 13.23 -13.33 4.76
N LEU A 130 13.10 -12.68 3.60
CA LEU A 130 11.80 -12.30 3.04
C LEU A 130 10.94 -13.51 2.64
N ALA A 131 11.55 -14.62 2.22
CA ALA A 131 10.85 -15.86 1.85
C ALA A 131 10.07 -16.50 3.00
N GLY A 132 10.36 -16.10 4.25
CA GLY A 132 9.60 -16.51 5.44
C GLY A 132 8.30 -15.74 5.67
N TYR A 133 7.93 -14.83 4.77
CA TYR A 133 6.78 -13.94 4.88
C TYR A 133 5.94 -13.98 3.61
N GLU A 134 4.68 -13.57 3.72
CA GLU A 134 3.79 -13.40 2.58
C GLU A 134 3.72 -11.94 2.13
N SER A 135 3.91 -11.00 3.06
CA SER A 135 3.80 -9.58 2.79
C SER A 135 4.99 -8.80 3.29
N LEU A 136 5.26 -7.68 2.62
CA LEU A 136 6.25 -6.70 3.04
C LEU A 136 5.54 -5.37 3.29
N VAL A 137 5.70 -4.80 4.49
CA VAL A 137 5.20 -3.48 4.84
C VAL A 137 6.40 -2.56 5.01
N VAL A 138 6.50 -1.53 4.18
CA VAL A 138 7.58 -0.56 4.20
C VAL A 138 7.04 0.79 4.69
N LEU A 139 7.55 1.22 5.84
CA LEU A 139 7.18 2.47 6.50
C LEU A 139 8.38 3.42 6.42
N THR A 140 8.42 4.20 5.36
CA THR A 140 9.51 5.13 5.00
C THR A 140 9.54 6.37 5.87
N GLY A 141 8.41 6.75 6.46
CA GLY A 141 8.20 8.02 7.15
C GLY A 141 7.41 9.03 6.31
N PHE A 142 7.24 8.78 5.01
CA PHE A 142 6.52 9.69 4.11
C PHE A 142 5.03 9.79 4.43
N GLY A 143 4.44 8.80 5.11
CA GLY A 143 3.08 8.92 5.65
C GLY A 143 2.86 10.16 6.53
N ALA A 144 3.91 10.66 7.21
CA ALA A 144 3.84 11.89 7.98
C ALA A 144 3.81 13.15 7.10
N VAL A 145 4.40 13.13 5.90
CA VAL A 145 4.29 14.21 4.90
C VAL A 145 2.88 14.22 4.31
N MET A 146 2.37 13.04 3.94
CA MET A 146 1.01 12.90 3.39
C MET A 146 -0.05 13.42 4.38
N ALA A 147 0.09 13.09 5.67
CA ALA A 147 -0.83 13.53 6.72
C ALA A 147 -0.84 15.06 6.94
N LYS A 148 0.23 15.77 6.59
CA LYS A 148 0.33 17.24 6.71
C LYS A 148 -0.26 17.98 5.51
N THR A 149 -0.55 17.30 4.40
CA THR A 149 -0.92 17.94 3.12
C THR A 149 -2.43 17.81 2.89
N PRO A 150 -3.26 18.82 3.21
CA PRO A 150 -4.72 18.68 3.26
C PRO A 150 -5.39 18.47 1.89
N SER A 151 -4.64 18.71 0.80
CA SER A 151 -5.13 18.68 -0.58
C SER A 151 -4.39 17.68 -1.48
N GLY A 152 -3.49 16.86 -0.94
CA GLY A 152 -2.61 15.98 -1.74
C GLY A 152 -1.68 16.72 -2.71
N ALA A 153 -1.60 18.06 -2.62
CA ALA A 153 -0.75 18.87 -3.48
C ALA A 153 0.68 18.87 -2.96
N PHE A 154 1.44 17.85 -3.32
CA PHE A 154 2.89 17.86 -3.13
C PHE A 154 3.49 18.89 -4.11
N ALA A 155 4.13 19.93 -3.59
CA ALA A 155 4.97 20.78 -4.43
C ALA A 155 6.19 19.98 -4.91
N THR A 156 6.63 20.22 -6.14
CA THR A 156 7.94 19.75 -6.60
C THR A 156 9.06 20.57 -5.95
N ASP A 157 10.26 20.01 -5.92
CA ASP A 157 11.47 20.76 -5.62
C ASP A 157 11.86 21.69 -6.79
N ALA A 158 13.03 22.34 -6.68
CA ALA A 158 13.55 23.24 -7.70
C ALA A 158 13.81 22.55 -9.05
N ASP A 159 14.03 21.23 -9.05
CA ASP A 159 14.27 20.42 -10.24
C ASP A 159 12.97 19.79 -10.78
N GLY A 160 11.81 20.13 -10.22
CA GLY A 160 10.51 19.62 -10.66
C GLY A 160 10.20 18.20 -10.15
N ARG A 161 10.88 17.72 -9.11
CA ARG A 161 10.71 16.37 -8.56
C ARG A 161 9.83 16.35 -7.32
N TYR A 162 9.00 15.32 -7.20
CA TYR A 162 8.10 15.14 -6.06
C TYR A 162 8.76 14.49 -4.84
N HIS A 163 9.86 13.76 -5.06
CA HIS A 163 10.54 12.95 -4.06
C HIS A 163 9.60 12.00 -3.31
N LEU A 164 8.77 11.27 -4.06
CA LEU A 164 7.90 10.24 -3.50
C LEU A 164 8.72 8.98 -3.24
N PRO A 165 8.51 8.27 -2.12
CA PRO A 165 9.16 6.98 -1.94
C PRO A 165 8.75 5.98 -3.02
N TYR A 166 9.72 5.19 -3.47
CA TYR A 166 9.53 4.21 -4.53
C TYR A 166 10.43 2.98 -4.33
N LEU A 167 10.05 1.86 -4.95
CA LEU A 167 10.87 0.66 -5.02
C LEU A 167 11.84 0.76 -6.21
N THR A 168 13.13 0.60 -5.98
CA THR A 168 14.07 0.48 -7.10
C THR A 168 13.82 -0.83 -7.87
N ALA A 169 14.28 -0.91 -9.12
CA ALA A 169 14.16 -2.14 -9.91
C ALA A 169 14.77 -3.37 -9.19
N ASP A 170 15.87 -3.18 -8.47
CA ASP A 170 16.52 -4.26 -7.72
C ASP A 170 15.74 -4.67 -6.47
N ALA A 171 15.09 -3.71 -5.80
CA ALA A 171 14.17 -4.00 -4.72
C ALA A 171 12.95 -4.78 -5.21
N VAL A 172 12.36 -4.40 -6.36
CA VAL A 172 11.28 -5.16 -7.00
C VAL A 172 11.73 -6.58 -7.33
N ARG A 173 12.90 -6.76 -7.96
CA ARG A 173 13.46 -8.09 -8.24
C ARG A 173 13.61 -8.93 -6.97
N ARG A 174 14.09 -8.32 -5.88
CA ARG A 174 14.24 -9.01 -4.60
C ARG A 174 12.90 -9.43 -3.99
N VAL A 175 11.88 -8.57 -4.04
CA VAL A 175 10.52 -8.89 -3.61
C VAL A 175 9.97 -10.10 -4.37
N LEU A 176 10.12 -10.09 -5.70
CA LEU A 176 9.68 -11.18 -6.57
C LEU A 176 10.44 -12.50 -6.29
N GLN A 177 11.76 -12.43 -6.16
CA GLN A 177 12.60 -13.58 -5.84
C GLN A 177 12.26 -14.22 -4.48
N ALA A 178 11.83 -13.40 -3.51
CA ALA A 178 11.39 -13.88 -2.21
C ALA A 178 10.00 -14.54 -2.24
N GLY A 179 9.26 -14.46 -3.36
CA GLY A 179 7.92 -15.04 -3.47
C GLY A 179 6.85 -14.32 -2.65
N LEU A 180 7.09 -13.05 -2.30
CA LEU A 180 6.08 -12.22 -1.61
C LEU A 180 4.83 -12.06 -2.49
N ARG A 181 3.66 -11.98 -1.86
CA ARG A 181 2.35 -11.87 -2.51
C ARG A 181 1.70 -10.49 -2.36
N LEU A 182 2.23 -9.66 -1.47
CA LEU A 182 1.78 -8.29 -1.26
C LEU A 182 2.92 -7.39 -0.79
N VAL A 183 2.97 -6.16 -1.30
CA VAL A 183 3.80 -5.08 -0.78
C VAL A 183 2.91 -3.92 -0.37
N ALA A 184 3.15 -3.37 0.83
CA ALA A 184 2.44 -2.24 1.37
C ALA A 184 3.43 -1.10 1.66
N LEU A 185 3.13 0.13 1.25
CA LEU A 185 4.03 1.27 1.33
C LEU A 185 3.30 2.52 1.83
N ASP A 186 3.96 3.31 2.69
CA ASP A 186 3.49 4.65 3.09
C ASP A 186 3.85 5.74 2.07
N SER A 187 3.59 5.45 0.79
CA SER A 187 3.71 6.34 -0.36
C SER A 187 2.46 6.18 -1.21
N ASN A 188 2.12 7.18 -2.02
CA ASN A 188 0.98 7.15 -2.94
C ASN A 188 1.29 6.49 -4.30
N THR A 189 2.49 5.91 -4.42
CA THR A 189 2.92 5.11 -5.55
C THR A 189 4.12 4.25 -5.14
N VAL A 190 4.30 3.07 -5.73
CA VAL A 190 5.57 2.31 -5.67
C VAL A 190 6.59 2.75 -6.72
N GLU A 191 6.25 3.69 -7.60
CA GLU A 191 7.07 4.11 -8.74
C GLU A 191 7.86 5.39 -8.47
N ALA A 192 9.03 5.48 -9.11
CA ALA A 192 9.71 6.76 -9.24
C ALA A 192 8.94 7.66 -10.21
N GLN A 193 8.25 8.67 -9.67
CA GLN A 193 7.53 9.66 -10.47
C GLN A 193 8.48 10.74 -10.99
N SER A 194 8.53 10.89 -12.32
CA SER A 194 9.47 11.78 -13.04
C SER A 194 8.83 13.03 -13.65
N SER A 195 7.51 13.03 -13.89
CA SER A 195 6.75 14.23 -14.28
C SER A 195 5.26 14.08 -13.91
N VAL A 196 4.52 15.20 -13.84
CA VAL A 196 3.06 15.23 -13.64
C VAL A 196 2.25 15.54 -14.89
N GLU A 197 2.87 16.16 -15.90
CA GLU A 197 2.14 16.55 -17.10
C GLU A 197 2.97 16.28 -18.37
N PRO A 198 2.79 15.09 -19.00
CA PRO A 198 1.98 13.97 -18.53
C PRO A 198 2.60 13.28 -17.30
N ILE A 199 1.80 12.53 -16.55
CA ILE A 199 2.34 11.65 -15.51
C ILE A 199 3.30 10.67 -16.18
N ARG A 200 4.56 10.62 -15.72
CA ARG A 200 5.56 9.67 -16.19
C ARG A 200 6.22 8.99 -15.00
N PHE A 201 6.22 7.67 -15.04
CA PHE A 201 7.00 6.83 -14.14
C PHE A 201 8.27 6.38 -14.86
N THR A 202 9.39 6.34 -14.14
CA THR A 202 10.67 5.84 -14.68
C THR A 202 10.95 4.39 -14.30
N SER A 203 10.22 3.85 -13.32
CA SER A 203 10.25 2.43 -12.98
C SER A 203 9.05 1.69 -13.61
N ASP A 204 9.22 0.37 -13.78
CA ASP A 204 8.17 -0.57 -14.21
C ASP A 204 7.68 -1.38 -12.97
N ALA A 205 7.61 -0.76 -11.78
CA ALA A 205 7.37 -1.49 -10.53
C ALA A 205 5.97 -2.12 -10.49
N HIS A 206 4.91 -1.37 -10.82
CA HIS A 206 3.55 -1.92 -10.89
C HIS A 206 3.47 -3.05 -11.90
N TYR A 207 3.98 -2.82 -13.12
CA TYR A 207 3.90 -3.81 -14.19
C TYR A 207 4.58 -5.13 -13.80
N GLN A 208 5.75 -5.04 -13.15
CA GLN A 208 6.47 -6.22 -12.67
C GLN A 208 5.78 -6.92 -11.50
N LEU A 209 5.30 -6.18 -10.50
CA LEU A 209 4.66 -6.73 -9.31
C LEU A 209 3.29 -7.34 -9.63
N LEU A 210 2.41 -6.53 -10.23
CA LEU A 210 1.04 -6.92 -10.57
C LEU A 210 0.97 -7.91 -11.73
N GLY A 211 1.98 -7.91 -12.61
CA GLY A 211 2.11 -8.86 -13.71
C GLY A 211 2.91 -10.12 -13.42
N HIS A 212 3.42 -10.28 -12.20
CA HIS A 212 4.05 -11.52 -11.79
C HIS A 212 3.04 -12.67 -11.70
N ALA A 213 3.53 -13.91 -11.73
CA ALA A 213 2.74 -15.12 -11.55
C ALA A 213 3.32 -15.95 -10.38
N PRO A 214 2.63 -16.01 -9.22
CA PRO A 214 1.40 -15.30 -8.88
C PRO A 214 1.61 -13.77 -8.75
N PRO A 215 0.55 -12.95 -8.88
CA PRO A 215 0.70 -11.50 -8.77
C PRO A 215 1.07 -11.08 -7.34
N VAL A 216 1.84 -10.00 -7.24
CA VAL A 216 2.14 -9.31 -5.99
C VAL A 216 1.24 -8.08 -5.91
N LEU A 217 0.25 -8.12 -5.01
CA LEU A 217 -0.67 -7.00 -4.80
C LEU A 217 0.06 -5.81 -4.17
N ILE A 218 -0.46 -4.61 -4.37
CA ILE A 218 0.17 -3.38 -3.86
C ILE A 218 -0.83 -2.66 -2.97
N VAL A 219 -0.38 -2.27 -1.78
CA VAL A 219 -1.13 -1.37 -0.90
C VAL A 219 -0.37 -0.08 -0.76
N GLU A 220 -1.00 1.01 -1.15
CA GLU A 220 -0.39 2.34 -1.13
C GLU A 220 -1.16 3.26 -0.20
N GLY A 221 -0.56 4.42 0.10
CA GLY A 221 -1.15 5.44 0.95
C GLY A 221 -1.29 4.98 2.40
N LEU A 222 -0.29 4.29 2.96
CA LEU A 222 -0.29 3.99 4.40
C LEU A 222 0.05 5.23 5.25
N GLY A 223 -0.53 5.29 6.45
CA GLY A 223 -0.29 6.32 7.48
C GLY A 223 0.77 5.89 8.50
N GLY A 224 1.85 5.24 8.04
CA GLY A 224 2.87 4.59 8.89
C GLY A 224 3.43 5.45 10.03
N GLY A 225 3.54 6.77 9.83
CA GLY A 225 4.02 7.71 10.86
C GLY A 225 3.18 7.75 12.14
N THR A 226 1.98 7.15 12.15
CA THR A 226 1.15 7.05 13.35
C THR A 226 1.50 5.88 14.26
N LEU A 227 2.26 4.89 13.78
CA LEU A 227 2.52 3.64 14.51
C LEU A 227 3.24 3.88 15.83
N GLU A 228 4.35 4.63 15.81
CA GLU A 228 5.11 4.94 17.02
C GLU A 228 4.31 5.79 18.00
N ALA A 229 3.51 6.75 17.52
CA ALA A 229 2.62 7.54 18.38
C ALA A 229 1.51 6.68 19.03
N GLN A 230 1.02 5.65 18.34
CA GLN A 230 -0.04 4.76 18.85
C GLN A 230 0.48 3.74 19.87
N VAL A 231 1.66 3.15 19.63
CA VAL A 231 2.13 1.98 20.40
C VAL A 231 3.55 2.13 20.98
N GLY A 232 4.30 3.17 20.61
CA GLY A 232 5.64 3.48 21.13
C GLY A 232 6.79 2.64 20.54
N PHE A 233 6.54 1.81 19.52
CA PHE A 233 7.56 1.05 18.79
C PHE A 233 7.02 0.58 17.44
N ALA A 234 7.90 0.23 16.51
CA ALA A 234 7.53 -0.48 15.28
C ALA A 234 7.91 -1.97 15.41
N PRO A 235 6.97 -2.91 15.23
CA PRO A 235 7.32 -4.32 15.25
C PRO A 235 8.15 -4.66 14.00
N HIS A 236 8.97 -5.70 14.08
CA HIS A 236 9.68 -6.24 12.90
C HIS A 236 8.83 -7.24 12.11
N GLU A 237 7.83 -7.82 12.75
CA GLU A 237 6.92 -8.83 12.20
C GLU A 237 5.50 -8.55 12.72
N ALA A 238 4.50 -8.68 11.86
CA ALA A 238 3.10 -8.48 12.21
C ALA A 238 2.20 -9.40 11.35
N LEU A 239 0.95 -9.58 11.75
CA LEU A 239 -0.09 -9.97 10.79
C LEU A 239 -0.65 -8.69 10.19
N LEU A 240 -0.58 -8.62 8.86
CA LEU A 240 -1.23 -7.56 8.09
C LEU A 240 -2.64 -8.02 7.74
N GLN A 241 -3.61 -7.15 7.94
CA GLN A 241 -4.97 -7.33 7.43
C GLN A 241 -5.34 -6.14 6.56
N ILE A 242 -5.70 -6.41 5.31
CA ILE A 242 -6.30 -5.42 4.42
C ILE A 242 -7.80 -5.64 4.41
N VAL A 243 -8.56 -4.56 4.63
CA VAL A 243 -10.02 -4.56 4.61
C VAL A 243 -10.47 -3.64 3.48
N PRO A 244 -10.62 -4.17 2.26
CA PRO A 244 -11.02 -3.39 1.10
C PRO A 244 -12.54 -3.19 1.07
N ARG A 245 -12.99 -2.03 0.58
CA ARG A 245 -14.42 -1.68 0.49
C ARG A 245 -15.13 -2.45 -0.63
N ARG A 246 -15.79 -3.58 -0.36
CA ARG A 246 -16.37 -4.50 -1.38
C ARG A 246 -17.43 -3.94 -2.36
N VAL A 247 -17.84 -2.68 -2.26
CA VAL A 247 -18.85 -2.09 -3.16
C VAL A 247 -18.23 -1.88 -4.54
N ASN A 248 -18.95 -2.22 -5.62
CA ASN A 248 -18.51 -2.05 -7.02
C ASN A 248 -17.19 -2.77 -7.39
N ALA A 249 -16.86 -3.88 -6.74
CA ALA A 249 -15.60 -4.60 -6.99
C ALA A 249 -15.44 -5.17 -8.42
N ALA A 250 -16.55 -5.45 -9.13
CA ALA A 250 -16.50 -5.99 -10.48
C ALA A 250 -15.99 -4.95 -11.48
N GLY A 251 -14.88 -5.27 -12.16
CA GLY A 251 -14.18 -4.39 -13.07
C GLY A 251 -13.48 -3.20 -12.40
N ALA A 252 -13.27 -3.25 -11.08
CA ALA A 252 -12.48 -2.27 -10.35
C ALA A 252 -11.00 -2.69 -10.32
N GLU A 253 -10.14 -1.73 -10.59
CA GLU A 253 -8.69 -1.90 -10.67
C GLU A 253 -7.93 -1.57 -9.37
N ALA A 254 -8.59 -0.84 -8.48
CA ALA A 254 -8.11 -0.53 -7.16
C ALA A 254 -9.30 -0.31 -6.22
N MET A 255 -9.07 -0.34 -4.91
CA MET A 255 -10.14 -0.09 -3.95
C MET A 255 -9.66 0.54 -2.65
N HIS A 256 -10.43 1.51 -2.18
CA HIS A 256 -10.27 2.08 -0.84
C HIS A 256 -10.21 0.96 0.20
N SER A 257 -9.19 1.03 1.05
CA SER A 257 -8.89 -0.04 2.00
C SER A 257 -8.52 0.52 3.35
N ARG A 258 -8.80 -0.25 4.41
CA ARG A 258 -8.17 -0.07 5.72
C ARG A 258 -7.07 -1.11 5.87
N ALA A 259 -5.93 -0.72 6.42
CA ALA A 259 -4.81 -1.60 6.70
C ALA A 259 -4.56 -1.64 8.21
N PHE A 260 -4.49 -2.84 8.77
CA PHE A 260 -4.23 -3.07 10.19
C PHE A 260 -3.00 -3.96 10.38
N LEU A 261 -2.19 -3.62 11.38
CA LEU A 261 -1.13 -4.50 11.89
C LEU A 261 -1.55 -5.12 13.22
N TYR A 262 -1.32 -6.41 13.36
CA TYR A 262 -1.51 -7.15 14.61
C TYR A 262 -0.17 -7.71 15.06
N PHE A 263 0.22 -7.48 16.31
CA PHE A 263 1.51 -7.93 16.84
C PHE A 263 1.50 -7.99 18.36
N TYR A 264 2.51 -8.65 18.94
CA TYR A 264 2.74 -8.69 20.38
C TYR A 264 4.01 -7.90 20.70
N ARG A 265 3.99 -7.13 21.80
CA ARG A 265 5.17 -6.36 22.25
C ARG A 265 6.34 -7.27 22.63
N ASP A 266 6.05 -8.35 23.35
CA ASP A 266 7.06 -9.22 23.97
C ASP A 266 7.30 -10.53 23.16
N ASP A 267 7.09 -10.51 21.84
CA ASP A 267 7.24 -11.67 20.96
C ASP A 267 8.38 -11.46 19.96
N ALA A 268 9.61 -11.28 20.48
CA ALA A 268 10.78 -10.96 19.67
C ALA A 268 11.08 -11.98 18.56
N GLN A 269 10.65 -13.24 18.73
CA GLN A 269 10.83 -14.32 17.76
C GLN A 269 9.58 -14.58 16.90
N GLY A 270 8.48 -13.87 17.12
CA GLY A 270 7.23 -14.04 16.38
C GLY A 270 6.53 -15.38 16.62
N THR A 271 6.93 -16.16 17.62
CA THR A 271 6.39 -17.51 17.86
C THR A 271 4.89 -17.48 18.11
N ARG A 272 4.41 -16.53 18.91
CA ARG A 272 2.97 -16.42 19.22
C ARG A 272 2.20 -15.87 18.03
N LEU A 273 2.78 -14.92 17.33
CA LEU A 273 2.20 -14.34 16.13
C LEU A 273 2.01 -15.37 15.02
N ARG A 274 3.01 -16.22 14.79
CA ARG A 274 2.94 -17.33 13.82
C ARG A 274 1.97 -18.41 14.26
N ALA A 275 1.88 -18.72 15.56
CA ALA A 275 0.85 -19.61 16.09
C ALA A 275 -0.55 -19.06 15.83
N LEU A 276 -0.77 -17.75 16.05
CA LEU A 276 -2.03 -17.08 15.71
C LEU A 276 -2.31 -17.16 14.20
N HIS A 277 -1.32 -16.86 13.35
CA HIS A 277 -1.46 -16.98 11.90
C HIS A 277 -1.90 -18.38 11.46
N ALA A 278 -1.32 -19.43 12.06
CA ALA A 278 -1.68 -20.81 11.75
C ALA A 278 -3.12 -21.18 12.15
N LEU A 279 -3.68 -20.50 13.16
CA LEU A 279 -5.06 -20.69 13.60
C LEU A 279 -6.05 -19.94 12.70
N VAL A 280 -5.69 -18.77 12.17
CA VAL A 280 -6.57 -17.95 11.34
C VAL A 280 -6.56 -18.48 9.91
N GLN A 281 -7.33 -19.54 9.65
CA GLN A 281 -7.48 -20.13 8.33
C GLN A 281 -8.49 -19.33 7.48
N PRO A 282 -8.28 -19.21 6.14
CA PRO A 282 -9.20 -18.48 5.26
C PRO A 282 -10.66 -18.92 5.35
N GLY A 283 -10.91 -20.21 5.60
CA GLY A 283 -12.27 -20.77 5.72
C GLY A 283 -13.05 -20.33 6.97
N GLU A 284 -12.39 -19.76 7.98
CA GLU A 284 -13.05 -19.31 9.22
C GLU A 284 -13.48 -17.84 9.17
N LEU A 285 -12.93 -17.05 8.23
CA LEU A 285 -13.23 -15.62 8.08
C LEU A 285 -14.41 -15.34 7.15
N TYR A 286 -14.73 -16.31 6.29
CA TYR A 286 -15.75 -16.23 5.26
C TYR A 286 -16.64 -17.46 5.35
N GLY A 287 -17.48 -17.52 6.39
CA GLY A 287 -18.46 -18.58 6.59
C GLY A 287 -19.40 -18.78 5.40
#